data_AF-A0A376U6V2-F1
#
_entry.id   AF-A0A376U6V2-F1
#
_cell.length_a   1.000
_cell.length_b   1.000
_cell.length_c   1.000
_cell.angle_alpha   90.00
_cell.angle_beta   90.00
_cell.angle_gamma   90.00
#
_symmetry.space_group_name_H-M   'P 1'
#
loop_
_entity.id
_entity.type
_entity.pdbx_description
1 polymer ?
#
loop_
_entity_poly.entity_id
_entity_poly.type
_entity_poly.pdbx_seq_one_letter_code
_entity_poly.pdbx_strand_id
1 'polypeptide(L)' 'MTIPSDQLYLPGHDYVDRVMIDNNRPPAVLRNMQTLYNTGRLAGTGYLSILPVDQGVEHSAGASFAANPLYFDPKNIG' A
#
# COMPACT_ATOMS: atom_id res chain seq x y z
N MET A 1 0.84 -1.29 -21.90
CA MET A 1 0.26 -0.20 -21.09
C MET A 1 1.37 0.33 -20.20
N THR A 2 1.63 1.63 -20.20
CA THR A 2 2.69 2.26 -19.39
C THR A 2 2.05 3.30 -18.49
N ILE A 3 2.33 3.23 -17.19
CA ILE A 3 1.87 4.24 -16.22
C ILE A 3 2.95 5.34 -16.16
N PRO A 4 2.61 6.61 -16.43
CA PRO A 4 3.53 7.74 -16.27
C PRO A 4 4.04 7.88 -14.83
N SER A 5 5.33 8.22 -14.66
CA SER A 5 5.97 8.29 -13.34
C SER A 5 5.42 9.40 -12.44
N ASP A 6 4.86 10.46 -13.01
CA ASP A 6 4.20 11.57 -12.32
C ASP A 6 2.86 11.17 -11.69
N GLN A 7 2.28 10.04 -12.10
CA GLN A 7 1.06 9.49 -11.51
C GLN A 7 1.34 8.56 -10.30
N LEU A 8 2.61 8.39 -9.91
CA LEU A 8 3.00 7.51 -8.81
C LEU A 8 3.18 8.29 -7.50
N TYR A 9 2.49 7.83 -6.47
CA TYR A 9 2.81 8.24 -5.10
C TYR A 9 3.99 7.39 -4.60
N LEU A 10 5.19 7.98 -4.63
CA LEU A 10 6.38 7.26 -4.18
C LEU A 10 6.41 7.13 -2.65
N PRO A 11 6.94 6.01 -2.12
CA PRO A 11 7.22 5.85 -0.70
C PRO A 11 8.15 6.94 -0.16
N GLY A 12 7.95 7.30 1.10
CA GLY A 12 8.79 8.24 1.82
C GLY A 12 8.45 8.23 3.30
N HIS A 13 9.28 8.89 4.11
CA HIS A 13 9.04 9.04 5.55
C HIS A 13 7.69 9.73 5.85
N ASP A 14 7.19 10.51 4.89
CA ASP A 14 5.95 11.28 4.93
C ASP A 14 4.75 10.53 4.32
N TYR A 15 4.91 9.26 3.92
CA TYR A 15 3.92 8.57 3.09
C TYR A 15 2.54 8.45 3.75
N VAL A 16 2.49 8.21 5.07
CA VAL A 16 1.21 8.15 5.78
C VAL A 16 0.52 9.52 5.74
N ASP A 17 1.27 10.59 5.99
CA ASP A 17 0.73 11.95 6.05
C ASP A 17 0.33 12.48 4.66
N ARG A 18 1.15 12.22 3.65
CA ARG A 18 0.96 12.73 2.28
C ARG A 18 -0.06 11.92 1.47
N VAL A 19 -0.21 10.62 1.75
CA VAL A 19 -0.97 9.70 0.88
C VAL A 19 -2.10 8.99 1.61
N MET A 20 -1.89 8.60 2.87
CA MET A 20 -2.89 7.80 3.60
C MET A 20 -3.93 8.64 4.34
N ILE A 21 -3.59 9.86 4.77
CA ILE A 21 -4.52 10.79 5.46
C ILE A 21 -5.66 11.24 4.55
N ASP A 22 -5.43 11.35 3.24
CA ASP A 22 -6.36 11.97 2.27
C ASP A 22 -7.62 11.15 1.94
N ASN A 23 -8.00 10.21 2.80
CA ASN A 23 -9.21 9.42 2.65
C ASN A 23 -9.93 9.36 3.99
N ASN A 24 -11.24 9.08 3.96
CA ASN A 24 -12.13 8.97 5.11
C ASN A 24 -11.81 7.76 6.02
N ARG A 25 -10.52 7.53 6.29
CA ARG A 25 -9.97 6.44 7.08
C ARG A 25 -10.12 6.79 8.55
N PRO A 26 -10.67 5.87 9.37
CA PRO A 26 -10.75 6.08 10.80
C PRO A 26 -9.35 6.35 11.39
N PRO A 27 -9.22 7.20 12.42
CA PRO A 27 -7.95 7.47 13.09
C PRO A 27 -7.23 6.19 13.57
N ALA A 28 -7.98 5.15 13.94
CA ALA A 28 -7.42 3.86 14.31
C ALA A 28 -6.66 3.18 13.17
N VAL A 29 -7.14 3.29 11.94
CA VAL A 29 -6.47 2.77 10.73
C VAL A 29 -5.18 3.55 10.49
N LEU A 30 -5.23 4.88 10.54
CA LEU A 30 -4.04 5.73 10.37
C LEU A 30 -2.97 5.42 11.42
N ARG A 31 -3.36 5.24 12.68
CA ARG A 31 -2.44 4.86 13.77
C ARG A 31 -1.78 3.49 13.51
N ASN A 32 -2.55 2.51 13.06
CA ASN A 32 -2.01 1.18 12.74
C ASN A 32 -1.07 1.25 11.53
N MET A 33 -1.40 2.03 10.50
CA MET A 33 -0.51 2.28 9.37
C MET A 33 0.80 2.95 9.82
N GLN A 34 0.73 3.98 10.66
CA GLN A 34 1.91 4.62 11.25
C GLN A 34 2.78 3.61 12.00
N THR A 35 2.17 2.66 12.69
CA THR A 35 2.90 1.61 13.43
C THR A 35 3.62 0.67 12.47
N LEU A 36 2.95 0.22 11.40
CA LEU A 36 3.56 -0.66 10.39
C LEU A 36 4.73 0.00 9.67
N TYR A 37 4.59 1.27 9.26
CA TYR A 37 5.63 1.99 8.52
C TYR A 37 6.81 2.47 9.39
N ASN A 38 6.66 2.51 10.71
CA ASN A 38 7.71 2.96 11.64
C ASN A 38 8.30 1.85 12.50
N THR A 39 8.12 0.58 12.11
CA THR A 39 8.68 -0.56 12.83
C THR A 39 9.54 -1.45 11.92
N GLY A 40 10.45 -2.21 12.52
CA GLY A 40 11.32 -3.15 11.80
C GLY A 40 12.44 -2.47 11.00
N ARG A 41 13.01 -3.21 10.04
CA ARG A 41 14.20 -2.80 9.28
C ARG A 41 13.95 -1.68 8.27
N LEU A 42 12.71 -1.50 7.84
CA LEU A 42 12.31 -0.47 6.87
C LEU A 42 11.62 0.73 7.53
N ALA A 43 11.67 0.82 8.86
CA ALA A 43 11.05 1.91 9.61
C ALA A 43 11.45 3.29 9.07
N GLY A 44 10.46 4.16 8.84
CA GLY A 44 10.66 5.54 8.39
C GLY A 44 11.08 5.68 6.92
N THR A 45 11.24 4.59 6.17
CA THR A 45 11.57 4.67 4.73
C THR A 45 10.34 4.87 3.85
N GLY A 46 9.15 4.60 4.39
CA GLY A 46 7.90 4.51 3.63
C GLY A 46 7.72 3.19 2.89
N TYR A 47 8.72 2.31 2.86
CA TYR A 47 8.59 0.97 2.29
C TYR A 47 8.07 -0.02 3.34
N LEU A 48 7.14 -0.88 2.93
CA LEU A 48 6.60 -1.96 3.76
C LEU A 48 6.80 -3.30 3.04
N SER A 49 7.41 -4.26 3.74
CA SER A 49 7.60 -5.61 3.23
C SER A 49 6.59 -6.55 3.88
N ILE A 50 5.65 -7.08 3.09
CA ILE A 50 4.67 -8.07 3.53
C ILE A 50 5.02 -9.40 2.86
N LEU A 51 5.20 -10.44 3.67
CA LEU A 51 5.37 -11.81 3.18
C LEU A 51 4.00 -12.50 3.22
N PRO A 52 3.35 -12.76 2.07
CA PRO A 52 2.10 -13.50 2.06
C PRO A 52 2.40 -14.98 2.32
N VAL A 53 1.85 -15.52 3.40
CA VAL A 53 2.06 -16.93 3.80
C VAL A 53 0.87 -17.83 3.47
N ASP A 54 -0.30 -17.26 3.18
CA ASP A 54 -1.56 -18.00 2.95
C ASP A 54 -1.90 -18.18 1.46
N GLN A 55 -1.01 -17.78 0.55
CA GLN A 55 -1.26 -17.84 -0.90
C GLN A 55 -1.54 -19.26 -1.43
N GLY A 56 -1.06 -20.30 -0.76
CA GLY A 56 -1.32 -21.69 -1.13
C GLY A 56 -2.73 -22.19 -0.80
N VAL A 57 -3.44 -21.52 0.12
CA VAL A 57 -4.78 -21.95 0.56
C VAL A 57 -5.87 -21.34 -0.33
N GLU A 58 -5.66 -20.13 -0.86
CA GLU A 58 -6.70 -19.37 -1.58
C GLU A 58 -6.53 -19.30 -3.11
N HIS A 59 -5.41 -19.74 -3.68
CA HIS A 59 -5.13 -19.56 -5.12
C HIS A 59 -4.68 -20.85 -5.83
N SER A 60 -5.65 -21.62 -6.34
CA SER A 60 -5.44 -22.43 -7.54
C SER A 60 -5.34 -21.49 -8.76
N ALA A 61 -4.11 -21.14 -9.14
CA ALA A 61 -3.68 -20.71 -10.48
C ALA A 61 -4.65 -19.86 -11.34
N GLY A 62 -4.83 -18.56 -11.05
CA GLY A 62 -5.50 -17.68 -12.02
C GLY A 62 -5.71 -16.21 -11.66
N ALA A 63 -5.86 -15.84 -10.39
CA ALA A 63 -6.27 -14.47 -10.02
C ALA A 63 -5.10 -13.47 -9.79
N SER A 64 -3.84 -13.92 -9.86
CA SER A 64 -2.67 -13.11 -9.48
C SER A 64 -2.18 -12.07 -10.51
N PHE A 65 -2.79 -11.96 -11.70
CA PHE A 65 -2.16 -11.21 -12.82
C PHE A 65 -3.10 -10.31 -13.64
N ALA A 66 -4.21 -9.81 -13.09
CA ALA A 66 -4.95 -8.73 -13.76
C ALA A 66 -4.35 -7.36 -13.35
N ALA A 67 -3.55 -6.76 -14.24
CA ALA A 67 -3.10 -5.38 -14.07
C ALA A 67 -4.30 -4.44 -14.30
N ASN A 68 -4.98 -4.03 -13.23
CA ASN A 68 -5.96 -2.94 -13.28
C ASN A 68 -5.36 -1.68 -12.63
N PRO A 69 -4.86 -0.71 -13.42
CA PRO A 69 -4.17 0.47 -12.90
C PRO A 69 -5.02 1.34 -11.97
N LEU A 70 -6.35 1.35 -12.16
CA LEU A 70 -7.29 2.10 -11.31
C LEU A 70 -7.32 1.58 -9.86
N TYR A 71 -6.95 0.32 -9.62
CA TYR A 71 -6.89 -0.28 -8.28
C TYR A 71 -5.63 0.10 -7.49
N PHE A 72 -4.61 0.68 -8.15
CA PHE A 72 -3.35 1.06 -7.50
C PHE A 72 -3.31 2.53 -7.06
N ASP A 73 -4.39 3.29 -7.27
CA ASP A 73 -4.50 4.64 -6.71
C ASP A 73 -4.88 4.54 -5.21
N PRO A 74 -4.00 4.94 -4.28
CA PRO A 74 -4.29 4.92 -2.86
C PRO A 74 -5.47 5.80 -2.44
N LYS A 75 -5.96 6.70 -3.32
CA LYS A 75 -7.20 7.47 -3.15
C LYS A 75 -8.48 6.69 -3.45
N ASN A 76 -8.40 5.55 -4.13
CA ASN A 76 -9.57 4.75 -4.53
C ASN A 76 -9.76 3.48 -3.70
N ILE A 77 -8.81 3.13 -2.81
CA ILE A 77 -8.95 2.07 -1.81
C ILE A 77 -9.50 2.67 -0.51
N GLY A 78 -10.84 2.69 -0.42
CA GLY A 78 -11.63 3.11 0.74
C GLY A 78 -11.59 2.09 1.88
#